data_AF-A0A7R9E7D5-F1
#
_entry.id   AF-A0A7R9E7D5-F1
#
_cell.length_a   1.000
_cell.length_b   1.000
_cell.length_c   1.000
_cell.angle_alpha   90.00
_cell.angle_beta   90.00
_cell.angle_gamma   90.00
#
_symmetry.space_group_name_H-M   'P 1'
#
loop_
_entity.id
_entity.type
_entity.pdbx_description
1 polymer ?
#
loop_
_entity_poly.entity_id
_entity_poly.type
_entity_poly.pdbx_seq_one_letter_code
_entity_poly.pdbx_strand_id
1 'polypeptide(L)'
;MARSRDWDELQYVWTEWRRKSGQKIRDLYEQLVELSNQAAKLNKLTVIMARSRDWDELQYVWTEWRRKSGQKIRDLYEQLVELSNQAAKLNNLKDTAEYWMFPYDSPTFRFDVEDVWEEVKPLYELMHAYVRRKLRDLYGPDKISRSAPLPAHILGNTIIQNHH
;
A
#
# COMPACT_ATOMS: atom_id res chain seq x y z
N MET A 1 7.12 -31.89 11.60
CA MET A 1 6.30 -32.52 10.55
C MET A 1 5.04 -31.68 10.37
N ALA A 2 5.11 -30.63 9.55
CA ALA A 2 3.93 -29.84 9.17
C ALA A 2 3.18 -30.62 8.09
N ARG A 3 1.91 -30.94 8.35
CA ARG A 3 1.04 -31.57 7.36
C ARG A 3 0.69 -30.52 6.33
N SER A 4 1.24 -30.63 5.14
CA SER A 4 0.72 -29.97 3.94
C SER A 4 -0.79 -30.21 3.89
N ARG A 5 -1.58 -29.15 4.06
CA ARG A 5 -3.01 -29.18 3.82
C ARG A 5 -3.29 -29.02 2.34
N ASP A 6 -4.33 -29.73 1.93
CA ASP A 6 -4.70 -30.05 0.56
C ASP A 6 -5.02 -28.79 -0.26
N TRP A 7 -4.68 -28.80 -1.55
CA TRP A 7 -5.04 -27.73 -2.48
C TRP A 7 -6.56 -27.45 -2.50
N ASP A 8 -7.35 -28.45 -2.12
CA ASP A 8 -8.79 -28.36 -1.97
C ASP A 8 -9.23 -27.44 -0.82
N GLU A 9 -8.46 -27.32 0.28
CA GLU A 9 -8.77 -26.37 1.36
C GLU A 9 -8.54 -24.92 0.92
N LEU A 10 -7.45 -24.64 0.21
CA LEU A 10 -7.18 -23.32 -0.36
C LEU A 10 -8.23 -22.94 -1.41
N GLN A 11 -8.59 -23.91 -2.27
CA GLN A 11 -9.63 -23.71 -3.26
C GLN A 11 -11.00 -23.48 -2.61
N TYR A 12 -11.33 -24.21 -1.54
CA TYR A 12 -12.58 -24.08 -0.78
C TYR A 12 -12.69 -22.72 -0.08
N VAL A 13 -11.64 -22.30 0.63
CA VAL A 13 -11.58 -20.98 1.28
C VAL A 13 -11.76 -19.87 0.24
N TRP A 14 -11.12 -20.02 -0.93
CA TRP A 14 -11.25 -19.07 -2.03
C TRP A 14 -12.64 -19.10 -2.71
N THR A 15 -13.27 -20.27 -2.87
CA THR A 15 -14.63 -20.36 -3.45
C THR A 15 -15.70 -19.88 -2.48
N GLU A 16 -15.60 -20.21 -1.19
CA GLU A 16 -16.51 -19.74 -0.16
C GLU A 16 -16.39 -18.23 0.09
N TRP A 17 -15.17 -17.69 0.04
CA TRP A 17 -14.93 -16.25 0.05
C TRP A 17 -15.64 -15.56 -1.13
N ARG A 18 -15.48 -16.11 -2.36
CA ARG A 18 -16.18 -15.62 -3.55
C ARG A 18 -17.70 -15.71 -3.42
N ARG A 19 -18.21 -16.84 -2.89
CA ARG A 19 -19.65 -17.11 -2.79
C ARG A 19 -20.35 -16.24 -1.75
N LYS A 20 -19.74 -16.04 -0.57
CA LYS A 20 -20.38 -15.33 0.55
C LYS A 20 -20.28 -13.81 0.46
N SER A 21 -19.18 -13.29 -0.10
CA SER A 21 -18.91 -11.84 -0.06
C SER A 21 -18.20 -11.31 -1.32
N GLY A 22 -17.86 -12.18 -2.26
CA GLY A 22 -16.98 -11.89 -3.39
C GLY A 22 -17.49 -10.81 -4.32
N GLN A 23 -18.78 -10.80 -4.68
CA GLN A 23 -19.30 -9.78 -5.61
C GLN A 23 -19.26 -8.38 -5.00
N LYS A 24 -19.78 -8.21 -3.77
CA LYS A 24 -19.82 -6.90 -3.10
C LYS A 24 -18.42 -6.36 -2.77
N ILE A 25 -17.51 -7.24 -2.31
CA ILE A 25 -16.11 -6.86 -2.05
C ILE A 25 -15.41 -6.50 -3.36
N ARG A 26 -15.64 -7.26 -4.43
CA ARG A 26 -15.09 -6.97 -5.76
C ARG A 26 -15.60 -5.64 -6.30
N ASP A 27 -16.89 -5.38 -6.23
CA ASP A 27 -17.48 -4.13 -6.73
C ASP A 27 -16.91 -2.92 -5.96
N LEU A 28 -16.76 -3.03 -4.63
CA LEU A 28 -16.14 -1.99 -3.82
C LEU A 28 -14.65 -1.81 -4.12
N TYR A 29 -13.92 -2.90 -4.32
CA TYR A 29 -12.52 -2.85 -4.70
C TYR A 29 -12.33 -2.21 -6.09
N GLU A 30 -13.16 -2.59 -7.06
CA GLU A 30 -13.18 -1.99 -8.40
C GLU A 30 -13.49 -0.49 -8.33
N GLN A 31 -14.47 -0.07 -7.53
CA GLN A 31 -14.77 1.36 -7.30
C GLN A 31 -13.62 2.10 -6.61
N LEU A 32 -12.93 1.47 -5.65
CA LEU A 32 -11.79 2.06 -4.96
C LEU A 32 -10.61 2.25 -5.93
N VAL A 33 -10.32 1.24 -6.75
CA VAL A 33 -9.30 1.31 -7.80
C VAL A 33 -9.67 2.37 -8.84
N GLU A 34 -10.93 2.43 -9.27
CA GLU A 34 -11.39 3.42 -10.22
C GLU A 34 -11.27 4.85 -9.67
N LEU A 35 -11.70 5.11 -8.43
CA LEU A 35 -11.56 6.43 -7.82
C LEU A 35 -10.10 6.83 -7.61
N SER A 36 -9.25 5.87 -7.23
CA SER A 36 -7.80 6.08 -7.15
C SER A 36 -7.24 6.48 -8.52
N ASN A 37 -7.63 5.76 -9.57
CA ASN A 37 -7.21 6.03 -10.95
C ASN A 37 -7.77 7.34 -11.51
N GLN A 38 -9.02 7.69 -11.22
CA GLN A 38 -9.66 8.94 -11.62
C GLN A 38 -8.99 10.14 -10.94
N ALA A 39 -8.68 10.02 -9.65
CA ALA A 39 -7.95 11.05 -8.94
C ALA A 39 -6.50 11.16 -9.44
N ALA A 40 -5.90 10.04 -9.83
CA ALA A 40 -4.55 10.00 -10.38
C ALA A 40 -4.47 10.46 -11.85
N LYS A 41 -5.57 10.44 -12.64
CA LYS A 41 -5.62 10.80 -14.08
C LYS A 41 -4.28 10.50 -14.77
N LEU A 42 -3.98 9.20 -14.76
CA LEU A 42 -2.68 8.55 -14.49
C LEU A 42 -1.42 9.04 -15.23
N ASN A 43 -1.53 9.85 -16.27
CA ASN A 43 -0.37 10.23 -17.06
C ASN A 43 0.15 11.63 -16.74
N LYS A 44 -0.68 12.59 -16.35
CA LYS A 44 -0.19 13.96 -16.14
C LYS A 44 0.44 14.15 -14.76
N LEU A 45 -0.25 13.75 -13.70
CA LEU A 45 0.26 13.94 -12.33
C LEU A 45 1.47 13.04 -12.04
N THR A 46 1.43 11.79 -12.48
CA THR A 46 2.55 10.85 -12.37
C THR A 46 3.79 11.35 -13.12
N VAL A 47 3.62 11.93 -14.33
CA VAL A 47 4.73 12.51 -15.08
C VAL A 47 5.28 13.76 -14.39
N ILE A 48 4.43 14.64 -13.86
CA ILE A 48 4.89 15.81 -13.10
C ILE A 48 5.67 15.35 -11.87
N MET A 49 5.16 14.37 -11.12
CA MET A 49 5.82 13.88 -9.91
C MET A 49 7.13 13.15 -10.20
N ALA A 50 7.23 12.43 -11.33
CA ALA A 50 8.46 11.76 -11.75
C ALA A 50 9.51 12.75 -12.28
N ARG A 51 9.10 13.79 -13.02
CA ARG A 51 10.01 14.65 -13.79
C ARG A 51 10.29 16.01 -13.16
N SER A 52 9.31 16.61 -12.49
CA SER A 52 9.48 17.92 -11.88
C SER A 52 10.51 17.86 -10.76
N ARG A 53 11.25 18.97 -10.62
CA ARG A 53 12.15 19.23 -9.52
C ARG A 53 11.78 20.53 -8.81
N ASP A 54 10.65 21.14 -9.17
CA ASP A 54 10.11 22.31 -8.48
C ASP A 54 9.41 21.86 -7.19
N TRP A 55 9.83 22.40 -6.06
CA TRP A 55 9.29 22.04 -4.76
C TRP A 55 7.79 22.35 -4.64
N ASP A 56 7.40 23.56 -5.05
CA ASP A 56 6.04 24.06 -4.85
C ASP A 56 5.07 23.36 -5.81
N GLU A 57 5.51 23.05 -7.03
CA GLU A 57 4.74 22.23 -7.98
C GLU A 57 4.49 20.83 -7.43
N LEU A 58 5.53 20.15 -6.93
CA LEU A 58 5.40 18.80 -6.35
C LEU A 58 4.51 18.81 -5.11
N GLN A 59 4.65 19.81 -4.24
CA GLN A 59 3.82 19.95 -3.04
C GLN A 59 2.34 20.19 -3.41
N TYR A 60 2.08 21.06 -4.39
CA TYR A 60 0.74 21.33 -4.88
C TYR A 60 0.08 20.09 -5.46
N VAL A 61 0.78 19.39 -6.38
CA VAL A 61 0.26 18.18 -7.03
C VAL A 61 -0.04 17.10 -6.01
N TRP A 62 0.87 16.85 -5.08
CA TRP A 62 0.69 15.82 -4.05
C TRP A 62 -0.50 16.14 -3.12
N THR A 63 -0.65 17.41 -2.73
CA THR A 63 -1.74 17.86 -1.84
C THR A 63 -3.08 17.79 -2.55
N GLU A 64 -3.16 18.26 -3.79
CA GLU A 64 -4.40 18.22 -4.57
C GLU A 64 -4.82 16.79 -4.92
N TRP A 65 -3.87 15.91 -5.19
CA TRP A 65 -4.15 14.49 -5.36
C TRP A 65 -4.76 13.90 -4.09
N ARG A 66 -4.10 14.07 -2.93
CA ARG A 66 -4.61 13.63 -1.61
C ARG A 66 -6.00 14.19 -1.31
N ARG A 67 -6.24 15.46 -1.62
CA ARG A 67 -7.52 16.14 -1.38
C ARG A 67 -8.65 15.58 -2.24
N LYS A 68 -8.38 15.29 -3.51
CA LYS A 68 -9.39 14.78 -4.46
C LYS A 68 -9.66 13.29 -4.28
N SER A 69 -8.66 12.51 -3.93
CA SER A 69 -8.77 11.06 -3.74
C SER A 69 -9.20 10.67 -2.33
N GLY A 70 -8.64 11.34 -1.31
CA GLY A 70 -8.59 10.85 0.06
C GLY A 70 -9.96 10.64 0.72
N GLN A 71 -10.87 11.61 0.60
CA GLN A 71 -12.18 11.50 1.27
C GLN A 71 -13.02 10.35 0.69
N LYS A 72 -13.11 10.24 -0.64
CA LYS A 72 -13.92 9.19 -1.27
C LYS A 72 -13.32 7.80 -1.09
N ILE A 73 -11.98 7.69 -1.15
CA ILE A 73 -11.29 6.41 -0.90
C ILE A 73 -11.51 5.98 0.55
N ARG A 74 -11.48 6.90 1.52
CA ARG A 74 -11.69 6.59 2.92
C ARG A 74 -13.04 5.89 3.15
N ASP A 75 -14.13 6.48 2.67
CA ASP A 75 -15.48 5.96 2.91
C ASP A 75 -15.69 4.57 2.29
N LEU A 76 -15.11 4.32 1.10
CA LEU A 76 -15.14 3.00 0.46
C LEU A 76 -14.22 2.00 1.16
N TYR A 77 -13.05 2.44 1.61
CA TYR A 77 -12.08 1.57 2.28
C TYR A 77 -12.61 1.09 3.64
N GLU A 78 -13.29 1.96 4.40
CA GLU A 78 -13.95 1.58 5.66
C GLU A 78 -14.99 0.47 5.42
N GLN A 79 -15.84 0.60 4.38
CA GLN A 79 -16.80 -0.43 3.99
C GLN A 79 -16.11 -1.73 3.52
N LEU A 80 -15.02 -1.61 2.76
CA LEU A 80 -14.24 -2.75 2.29
C LEU A 80 -13.65 -3.54 3.46
N VAL A 81 -13.07 -2.86 4.44
CA VAL A 81 -12.49 -3.48 5.64
C VAL A 81 -13.57 -4.17 6.47
N GLU A 82 -14.72 -3.54 6.65
CA GLU A 82 -15.84 -4.12 7.39
C GLU A 82 -16.32 -5.42 6.73
N LEU A 83 -16.62 -5.38 5.42
CA LEU A 83 -17.10 -6.55 4.69
C LEU A 83 -16.06 -7.66 4.60
N SER A 84 -14.78 -7.31 4.44
CA SER A 84 -13.70 -8.29 4.40
C SER A 84 -13.55 -9.01 5.74
N ASN A 85 -13.69 -8.29 6.85
CA ASN A 85 -13.64 -8.89 8.19
C ASN A 85 -14.88 -9.75 8.49
N GLN A 86 -16.06 -9.34 8.02
CA GLN A 86 -17.26 -10.18 8.11
C GLN A 86 -17.08 -11.48 7.32
N ALA A 87 -16.54 -11.39 6.09
CA ALA A 87 -16.24 -12.55 5.26
C ALA A 87 -15.23 -13.50 5.92
N ALA A 88 -14.17 -12.96 6.55
CA ALA A 88 -13.20 -13.76 7.30
C ALA A 88 -13.86 -14.55 8.44
N LYS A 89 -14.69 -13.88 9.25
CA LYS A 89 -15.44 -14.52 10.36
C LYS A 89 -16.38 -15.62 9.89
N LEU A 90 -17.05 -15.44 8.75
CA LEU A 90 -17.91 -16.48 8.14
C LEU A 90 -17.13 -17.71 7.63
N ASN A 91 -15.80 -17.62 7.56
CA ASN A 91 -14.90 -18.72 7.22
C ASN A 91 -14.08 -19.19 8.43
N ASN A 92 -14.55 -18.89 9.65
CA ASN A 92 -13.91 -19.26 10.91
C ASN A 92 -12.49 -18.67 11.10
N LEU A 93 -12.22 -17.53 10.46
CA LEU A 93 -10.99 -16.75 10.64
C LEU A 93 -11.30 -15.52 11.50
N LYS A 94 -10.32 -15.06 12.27
CA LYS A 94 -10.37 -13.91 13.18
C LYS A 94 -10.65 -12.61 12.43
N ASP A 95 -9.91 -12.37 11.35
CA ASP A 95 -9.95 -11.13 10.56
C ASP A 95 -9.38 -11.35 9.15
N THR A 96 -9.46 -10.29 8.34
CA THR A 96 -8.93 -10.28 6.96
C THR A 96 -7.43 -10.53 6.92
N ALA A 97 -6.67 -10.12 7.94
CA ALA A 97 -5.23 -10.33 7.96
C ALA A 97 -4.89 -11.81 8.14
N GLU A 98 -5.62 -12.54 8.99
CA GLU A 98 -5.47 -13.99 9.09
C GLU A 98 -5.83 -14.69 7.77
N TYR A 99 -6.89 -14.23 7.09
CA TYR A 99 -7.22 -14.72 5.75
C TYR A 99 -6.09 -14.51 4.73
N TRP A 100 -5.45 -13.35 4.71
CA TRP A 100 -4.32 -13.08 3.80
C TRP A 100 -3.06 -13.87 4.14
N MET A 101 -2.85 -14.21 5.41
CA MET A 101 -1.71 -15.01 5.86
C MET A 101 -1.94 -16.52 5.68
N PHE A 102 -3.19 -16.95 5.54
CA PHE A 102 -3.57 -18.37 5.43
C PHE A 102 -2.75 -19.17 4.38
N PRO A 103 -2.46 -18.63 3.17
CA PRO A 103 -1.70 -19.39 2.17
C PRO A 103 -0.22 -19.62 2.52
N TYR A 104 0.35 -18.87 3.47
CA TYR A 104 1.76 -18.97 3.83
C TYR A 104 2.04 -20.07 4.86
N ASP A 105 1.01 -20.69 5.44
CA ASP A 105 1.07 -21.83 6.38
C ASP A 105 2.17 -21.73 7.46
N SER A 106 2.43 -20.50 7.94
CA SER A 106 3.42 -20.22 8.98
C SER A 106 2.74 -19.49 10.15
N PRO A 107 2.74 -20.08 11.37
CA PRO A 107 2.23 -19.40 12.56
C PRO A 107 3.11 -18.22 12.98
N THR A 108 4.35 -18.14 12.48
CA THR A 108 5.32 -17.09 12.79
C THR A 108 5.55 -16.12 11.64
N PHE A 109 4.79 -16.21 10.54
CA PHE A 109 5.03 -15.44 9.30
C PHE A 109 5.31 -13.94 9.53
N ARG A 110 4.58 -13.31 10.47
CA ARG A 110 4.80 -11.89 10.82
C ARG A 110 6.17 -11.64 11.43
N PHE A 111 6.63 -12.52 12.32
CA PHE A 111 7.95 -12.43 12.91
C PHE A 111 9.03 -12.74 11.87
N ASP A 112 8.81 -13.75 11.02
CA ASP A 112 9.74 -14.09 9.94
C ASP A 112 9.96 -12.87 8.99
N VAL A 113 8.89 -12.12 8.68
CA VAL A 113 8.98 -10.88 7.88
C VAL A 113 9.70 -9.75 8.64
N GLU A 114 9.46 -9.61 9.94
CA GLU A 114 10.13 -8.61 10.78
C GLU A 114 11.65 -8.90 10.89
N ASP A 115 12.03 -10.16 11.04
CA ASP A 115 13.43 -10.58 11.10
C ASP A 115 14.16 -10.24 9.79
N VAL A 116 13.55 -10.56 8.65
CA VAL A 116 14.07 -10.18 7.33
C VAL A 116 14.13 -8.65 7.18
N TRP A 117 13.15 -7.92 7.72
CA TRP A 117 13.19 -6.46 7.70
C TRP A 117 14.38 -5.91 8.47
N GLU A 118 14.68 -6.43 9.66
CA GLU A 118 15.84 -6.02 10.45
C GLU A 118 17.18 -6.36 9.76
N GLU A 119 17.24 -7.43 8.97
CA GLU A 119 18.41 -7.72 8.13
C GLU A 119 18.60 -6.69 6.99
N VAL A 120 17.51 -6.23 6.37
CA VAL A 120 17.53 -5.28 5.24
C VAL A 120 17.70 -3.83 5.71
N LYS A 121 17.23 -3.52 6.92
CA LYS A 121 17.16 -2.17 7.47
C LYS A 121 18.49 -1.41 7.46
N PRO A 122 19.65 -1.98 7.82
CA PRO A 122 20.93 -1.25 7.72
C PRO A 122 21.23 -0.74 6.31
N LEU A 123 20.92 -1.53 5.27
CA LEU A 123 21.09 -1.11 3.88
C LEU A 123 20.08 -0.01 3.50
N TYR A 124 18.83 -0.18 3.91
CA TYR A 124 17.79 0.83 3.71
C TYR A 124 18.17 2.18 4.33
N GLU A 125 18.69 2.18 5.57
CA GLU A 125 19.12 3.39 6.27
C GLU A 125 20.26 4.11 5.55
N LEU A 126 21.26 3.37 5.04
CA LEU A 126 22.35 3.92 4.24
C LEU A 126 21.84 4.55 2.95
N MET A 127 20.95 3.85 2.24
CA MET A 127 20.31 4.37 1.02
C MET A 127 19.49 5.63 1.32
N HIS A 128 18.68 5.60 2.37
CA HIS A 128 17.84 6.70 2.80
C HIS A 128 18.69 7.92 3.19
N ALA A 129 19.80 7.72 3.90
CA ALA A 129 20.75 8.78 4.25
C ALA A 129 21.42 9.38 2.99
N TYR A 130 21.81 8.56 2.02
CA TYR A 130 22.39 9.01 0.77
C TYR A 130 21.39 9.84 -0.07
N VAL A 131 20.17 9.34 -0.23
CA VAL A 131 19.08 10.05 -0.94
C VAL A 131 18.77 11.37 -0.25
N ARG A 132 18.65 11.38 1.09
CA ARG A 132 18.48 12.62 1.86
C ARG A 132 19.59 13.63 1.58
N ARG A 133 20.85 13.20 1.55
CA ARG A 133 21.97 14.09 1.24
C ARG A 133 21.80 14.72 -0.13
N LYS A 134 21.50 13.92 -1.16
CA LYS A 134 21.29 14.40 -2.54
C LYS A 134 20.08 15.35 -2.67
N LEU A 135 18.98 15.04 -2.00
CA LEU A 135 17.81 15.91 -1.97
C LEU A 135 18.10 17.22 -1.25
N ARG A 136 18.90 17.20 -0.18
CA ARG A 136 19.34 18.41 0.50
C ARG A 136 20.31 19.25 -0.35
N ASP A 137 21.16 18.63 -1.15
CA ASP A 137 22.00 19.34 -2.13
C ASP A 137 21.14 20.05 -3.18
N LEU A 138 20.00 19.46 -3.58
CA LEU A 138 19.07 20.01 -4.56
C LEU A 138 18.13 21.09 -4.01
N TYR A 139 17.47 20.83 -2.89
CA TYR A 139 16.42 21.68 -2.32
C TYR A 139 16.89 22.59 -1.19
N GLY A 140 18.10 22.38 -0.70
CA GLY A 140 18.69 23.15 0.40
C GLY A 140 18.30 22.68 1.80
N PRO A 141 19.03 23.17 2.83
CA PRO A 141 18.78 22.85 4.24
C PRO A 141 17.43 23.29 4.77
N ASP A 142 16.87 24.38 4.24
CA ASP A 142 15.63 24.97 4.74
C ASP A 142 14.41 24.07 4.45
N LYS A 143 14.52 23.26 3.39
CA LYS A 143 13.50 22.31 2.95
C LYS A 143 13.76 20.89 3.44
N ILE A 144 15.03 20.47 3.51
CA ILE A 144 15.42 19.11 3.92
C ILE A 144 16.28 19.14 5.18
N SER A 145 15.66 18.75 6.30
CA SER A 145 16.35 18.56 7.58
C SER A 145 17.32 17.37 7.53
N ARG A 146 18.34 17.40 8.40
CA ARG A 146 19.28 16.28 8.60
C ARG A 146 18.65 15.10 9.34
N SER A 147 17.64 15.34 10.17
CA SER A 147 17.07 14.34 11.09
C SER A 147 15.58 14.08 10.90
N ALA A 148 14.80 15.04 10.38
CA ALA A 148 13.36 14.85 10.19
C ALA A 148 13.05 13.85 9.05
N PRO A 149 11.90 13.16 9.03
CA PRO A 149 11.52 12.31 7.89
C PRO A 149 11.56 13.06 6.55
N LEU A 150 11.86 12.35 5.46
CA LEU A 150 11.82 12.96 4.13
C LEU A 150 10.36 13.31 3.75
N PRO A 151 10.11 14.51 3.19
CA PRO A 151 8.80 14.84 2.64
C PRO A 151 8.39 13.83 1.55
N ALA A 152 7.16 13.32 1.60
CA ALA A 152 6.73 12.28 0.66
C ALA A 152 6.60 12.77 -0.79
N HIS A 153 6.34 14.07 -1.00
CA HIS A 153 6.05 14.64 -2.32
C HIS A 153 7.28 14.76 -3.24
N ILE A 154 8.50 14.62 -2.72
CA ILE A 154 9.75 14.77 -3.48
C ILE A 154 10.38 13.43 -3.88
N LEU A 155 9.74 12.30 -3.58
CA LEU A 155 10.29 10.96 -3.84
C LEU A 155 9.97 10.42 -5.25
N GLY A 156 9.39 11.25 -6.12
CA GLY A 156 9.20 10.90 -7.53
C GLY A 156 7.92 10.13 -7.85
N ASN A 157 7.04 9.87 -6.87
CA ASN A 157 5.84 9.05 -7.04
C ASN A 157 4.68 9.49 -6.11
N THR A 158 3.45 9.43 -6.62
CA THR A 158 2.18 9.73 -5.93
C THR A 158 1.51 8.55 -5.24
N ILE A 159 2.20 7.40 -5.08
CA ILE A 159 1.73 6.15 -4.43
C ILE A 159 1.17 5.10 -5.42
N ILE A 160 1.79 4.88 -6.58
CA ILE A 160 1.55 3.66 -7.37
C ILE A 160 2.89 2.97 -7.61
N GLN A 161 3.10 1.83 -6.96
CA GLN A 161 4.14 0.90 -7.39
C GLN A 161 3.88 0.58 -8.86
N ASN A 162 4.85 0.90 -9.72
CA ASN A 162 4.87 0.32 -11.06
C ASN A 162 4.94 -1.19 -10.88
N HIS A 163 3.81 -1.89 -11.03
CA HIS A 163 3.88 -3.26 -11.48
C HIS A 163 4.34 -3.18 -12.93
N HIS A 164 5.65 -3.35 -13.10
CA HIS A 164 6.27 -3.57 -14.40
C HIS A 164 5.74 -4.86 -15.02
#